data_AF-A0A3R6KP82-F1
#
_entry.id   AF-A0A3R6KP82-F1
#
_cell.length_a   1.000
_cell.length_b   1.000
_cell.length_c   1.000
_cell.angle_alpha   90.00
_cell.angle_beta   90.00
_cell.angle_gamma   90.00
#
_symmetry.space_group_name_H-M   'P 1'
#
loop_
_entity.id
_entity.type
_entity.pdbx_description
1 polymer ?
#
loop_
_entity_poly.entity_id
_entity_poly.type
_entity_poly.pdbx_seq_one_letter_code
_entity_poly.pdbx_strand_id
1 'polypeptide(L)' 'AEESKKRTHRLCQIGGAVESVLGAPIEEEDIPKLIGFLKRQEANGKFFSKAMQKEANTDMEEV' A
#
# COMPACT_ATOMS: atom_id res chain seq x y z
N ALA A 1 -16.66 -15.49 7.62
CA ALA A 1 -16.47 -14.87 8.96
C ALA A 1 -15.00 -14.79 9.38
N GLU A 2 -14.25 -15.89 9.35
CA GLU A 2 -12.79 -15.93 9.59
C GLU A 2 -11.99 -15.01 8.66
N GLU A 3 -12.28 -15.06 7.36
CA GLU A 3 -11.58 -14.26 6.34
C GLU A 3 -11.78 -12.75 6.54
N SER A 4 -12.99 -12.34 6.91
CA SER A 4 -13.32 -10.94 7.22
C SER A 4 -12.53 -10.41 8.41
N LYS A 5 -12.37 -11.21 9.47
CA LYS A 5 -11.57 -10.85 10.65
C LYS A 5 -10.09 -10.70 10.30
N LYS A 6 -9.54 -11.65 9.54
CA LYS A 6 -8.15 -11.59 9.05
C LYS A 6 -7.90 -10.36 8.17
N ARG A 7 -8.87 -9.99 7.33
CA ARG A 7 -8.80 -8.78 6.50
C ARG A 7 -8.78 -7.51 7.35
N THR A 8 -9.71 -7.36 8.29
CA THR A 8 -9.77 -6.17 9.16
C THR A 8 -8.50 -6.02 9.99
N HIS A 9 -8.02 -7.10 10.62
CA HIS A 9 -6.78 -7.06 11.39
C HIS A 9 -5.59 -6.58 10.55
N ARG A 10 -5.43 -7.13 9.33
CA ARG A 10 -4.38 -6.72 8.41
C ARG A 10 -4.49 -5.25 8.01
N LEU A 11 -5.69 -4.74 7.75
CA LEU A 11 -5.89 -3.33 7.42
C LEU A 11 -5.48 -2.41 8.57
N CYS A 12 -5.79 -2.77 9.82
CA CYS A 12 -5.33 -2.03 11.00
C CYS A 12 -3.80 -2.05 11.13
N GLN A 13 -3.15 -3.20 10.88
CA GLN A 13 -1.69 -3.29 10.91
C GLN A 13 -1.03 -2.41 9.85
N ILE A 14 -1.62 -2.32 8.65
CA ILE A 14 -1.12 -1.42 7.60
C ILE A 14 -1.20 0.04 8.07
N GLY A 15 -2.33 0.45 8.66
CA GLY A 15 -2.47 1.79 9.23
C GLY A 15 -1.37 2.11 10.27
N GLY A 16 -1.21 1.24 11.26
CA GLY A 16 -0.19 1.41 12.29
C GLY A 16 1.25 1.41 11.76
N ALA A 17 1.54 0.64 10.70
CA ALA A 17 2.85 0.66 10.06
C ALA A 17 3.15 2.01 9.39
N VAL A 18 2.17 2.62 8.73
CA VAL A 18 2.34 3.93 8.10
C VAL A 18 2.53 5.02 9.15
N GLU A 19 1.72 5.02 10.22
CA GLU A 19 1.86 5.97 11.34
C GLU A 19 3.19 5.82 12.07
N SER A 20 3.68 4.59 12.26
CA SER A 20 4.98 4.33 12.89
C SER A 20 6.16 4.90 12.09
N VAL A 21 6.07 4.92 10.76
CA VAL A 21 7.11 5.54 9.90
C VAL A 21 6.96 7.06 9.87
N LEU A 22 5.73 7.56 9.88
CA LEU A 22 5.45 8.99 9.87
C LEU A 22 5.77 9.68 11.20
N GLY A 23 5.66 8.95 12.32
CA GLY A 23 5.81 9.50 13.67
C GLY A 23 4.62 10.37 14.11
N ALA A 24 3.49 10.30 13.39
CA ALA A 24 2.27 11.04 13.67
C ALA A 24 1.02 10.21 13.27
N PRO A 25 -0.12 10.42 13.94
CA PRO A 25 -1.40 9.83 13.54
C PRO A 25 -1.81 10.25 12.12
N ILE A 26 -2.53 9.38 11.41
CA ILE A 26 -3.16 9.71 10.13
C ILE A 26 -4.66 9.88 10.35
N GLU A 27 -5.14 11.11 10.13
CA GLU A 27 -6.55 11.44 10.22
C GLU A 27 -7.27 11.22 8.88
N GLU A 28 -8.61 11.23 8.89
CA GLU A 28 -9.42 11.00 7.68
C GLU A 28 -9.09 11.97 6.54
N GLU A 29 -8.75 13.22 6.87
CA GLU A 29 -8.37 14.27 5.92
C GLU A 29 -7.03 14.02 5.21
N ASP A 30 -6.18 13.14 5.75
CA ASP A 30 -4.89 12.80 5.17
C ASP A 30 -4.95 11.60 4.23
N ILE A 31 -6.03 10.81 4.29
CA ILE A 31 -6.24 9.64 3.43
C ILE A 31 -6.13 9.99 1.93
N PRO A 32 -6.75 11.08 1.41
CA PRO A 32 -6.57 11.47 0.02
C PRO A 32 -5.11 11.80 -0.34
N LYS A 33 -4.35 12.40 0.59
CA LYS A 33 -2.93 12.72 0.39
C LYS A 33 -2.08 11.45 0.33
N LEU A 34 -2.34 10.49 1.23
CA LEU A 34 -1.68 9.18 1.24
C LEU A 34 -1.94 8.41 -0.06
N ILE A 35 -3.19 8.38 -0.53
CA ILE A 35 -3.54 7.78 -1.82
C ILE A 35 -2.80 8.46 -2.97
N GLY A 36 -2.77 9.80 -2.98
CA GLY A 36 -2.05 10.58 -3.98
C GLY A 36 -0.54 10.28 -3.99
N PHE A 37 0.07 10.15 -2.82
CA PHE A 37 1.45 9.76 -2.66
C PHE A 37 1.72 8.37 -3.25
N LEU A 38 0.94 7.35 -2.86
CA LEU A 38 1.11 5.96 -3.33
C LEU A 38 0.96 5.86 -4.86
N LYS A 39 -0.04 6.54 -5.44
CA LYS A 39 -0.22 6.60 -6.90
C LYS A 39 0.98 7.25 -7.59
N ARG A 40 1.52 8.32 -7.02
CA ARG A 40 2.73 8.97 -7.56
C ARG A 40 3.95 8.06 -7.47
N GLN A 41 4.11 7.30 -6.39
CA GLN A 41 5.19 6.31 -6.27
C GLN A 41 5.07 5.21 -7.33
N GLU A 42 3.85 4.79 -7.66
CA GLU A 42 3.62 3.83 -8.73
C GLU A 42 3.97 4.44 -10.11
N ALA A 43 3.53 5.68 -10.38
CA ALA A 43 3.81 6.38 -11.64
C ALA A 43 5.30 6.71 -11.84
N ASN A 44 6.05 6.95 -10.77
CA ASN A 44 7.48 7.32 -10.83
C ASN A 44 8.43 6.17 -11.18
N GLY A 45 7.91 4.95 -11.36
CA GLY A 45 8.74 3.79 -11.69
C GLY A 45 8.41 2.57 -10.84
N LYS A 46 7.14 2.41 -10.47
CA LYS A 46 6.61 1.28 -9.71
C LYS A 46 7.24 1.13 -8.32
N PHE A 47 7.62 2.24 -7.69
CA PHE A 47 8.36 2.19 -6.42
C PHE A 47 7.58 1.51 -5.31
N PHE A 48 6.26 1.71 -5.27
CA PHE A 48 5.42 1.06 -4.28
C PHE A 48 5.32 -0.45 -4.53
N SER A 49 4.96 -0.89 -5.74
CA SER A 49 4.88 -2.32 -6.06
C SER A 49 6.24 -3.03 -5.96
N LYS A 50 7.36 -2.38 -6.33
CA LYS A 50 8.74 -2.90 -6.10
C LYS A 50 9.04 -3.10 -4.62
N ALA A 51 8.81 -2.09 -3.79
CA ALA A 51 9.07 -2.18 -2.35
C ALA A 51 8.25 -3.30 -1.70
N MET A 52 7.03 -3.52 -2.19
CA MET A 52 6.14 -4.58 -1.71
C MET A 52 6.43 -5.95 -2.34
N GLN A 53 7.41 -6.06 -3.26
CA GLN A 53 7.67 -7.27 -4.04
C GLN A 53 6.41 -7.79 -4.75
N LYS A 54 5.61 -6.85 -5.27
CA LYS A 54 4.34 -7.06 -5.99
C LYS A 54 4.43 -6.70 -7.46
N GLU A 55 5.61 -6.35 -7.98
CA GLU A 55 5.86 -6.36 -9.41
C GLU A 55 5.47 -7.74 -9.95
N ALA A 56 4.46 -7.78 -10.82
CA ALA A 56 4.29 -8.95 -11.66
C ALA A 56 5.54 -8.99 -12.54
N ASN A 57 6.32 -10.08 -12.44
CA ASN A 57 7.13 -10.49 -13.57
C ASN A 57 6.15 -10.71 -14.73
N THR A 58 5.88 -9.67 -15.52
CA THR A 58 5.45 -9.84 -16.91
C THR A 58 6.67 -10.33 -17.68
N ASP A 59 7.14 -11.53 -17.33
CA ASP A 59 7.97 -12.34 -18.19
C ASP A 59 7.03 -12.99 -19.21
N MET A 60 7.11 -12.48 -20.43
CA MET A 60 6.89 -13.22 -21.68
C MET A 60 5.51 -13.88 -21.88
N GLU A 61 4.62 -13.17 -22.57
CA GLU A 61 3.71 -13.83 -23.53
C GLU A 61 3.56 -12.92 -24.76
N GLU A 62 4.66 -12.80 -25.52
CA GLU A 62 4.55 -12.68 -26.98
C GLU A 62 4.64 -14.11 -27.52
N VAL A 63 3.51 -14.66 -27.96
CA VAL A 63 3.41 -15.76 -28.93
C VAL A 63 2.47 -15.35 -30.04
#